data_AF-A0A2E2QLE0-F1
#
_entry.id   AF-A0A2E2QLE0-F1
#
_cell.length_a   1.000
_cell.length_b   1.000
_cell.length_c   1.000
_cell.angle_alpha   90.00
_cell.angle_beta   90.00
_cell.angle_gamma   90.00
#
_symmetry.space_group_name_H-M   'P 1'
#
loop_
_entity.id
_entity.type
_entity.pdbx_description
1 polymer ?
#
loop_
_entity_poly.entity_id
_entity_poly.type
_entity_poly.pdbx_seq_one_letter_code
_entity_poly.pdbx_strand_id
1 'polypeptide(L)' 'MKKFLISTAAVTVLAAAPALAAAPDFQSIDTDGNGAVSFEELVVVMPDTSKDQFASADLDQNGELSKEEYDEAVKG' A
#
# COMPACT_ATOMS: atom_id res chain seq x y z
N MET A 1 10.49 -25.81 1.02
CA MET A 1 10.53 -24.61 0.14
C MET A 1 9.09 -24.24 -0.15
N LYS A 2 8.60 -23.12 0.40
CA LYS A 2 7.19 -22.76 0.27
C LYS A 2 6.99 -21.99 -1.03
N LYS A 3 5.93 -22.36 -1.73
CA LYS A 3 5.69 -22.19 -3.15
C LYS A 3 5.28 -20.74 -3.42
N PHE A 4 5.98 -20.06 -4.33
CA PHE A 4 5.58 -18.77 -4.86
C PHE A 4 4.32 -18.98 -5.71
N LEU A 5 3.17 -18.53 -5.20
CA LEU A 5 1.94 -18.44 -5.97
C LEU A 5 1.97 -17.11 -6.71
N ILE A 6 2.21 -17.21 -8.01
CA ILE A 6 2.06 -16.12 -8.97
C ILE A 6 0.57 -15.81 -9.03
N SER A 7 0.15 -14.69 -8.42
CA SER A 7 -1.19 -14.15 -8.59
C SER A 7 -1.21 -13.32 -9.87
N THR A 8 -1.62 -13.94 -10.96
CA THR A 8 -1.95 -13.24 -12.21
C THR A 8 -3.35 -12.64 -12.09
N ALA A 9 -3.44 -11.31 -11.99
CA ALA A 9 -4.65 -10.54 -12.33
C ALA A 9 -4.17 -9.19 -12.89
N ALA A 10 -4.10 -8.99 -14.20
CA ALA A 10 -5.20 -8.61 -15.10
C ALA A 10 -5.85 -7.25 -14.77
N VAL A 11 -5.31 -6.22 -15.42
CA VAL A 11 -6.01 -5.08 -16.06
C VAL A 11 -6.69 -4.05 -15.15
N THR A 12 -6.22 -2.80 -15.19
CA THR A 12 -6.93 -1.69 -15.88
C THR A 12 -6.10 -0.40 -15.84
N VAL A 13 -6.17 0.30 -16.96
CA VAL A 13 -5.50 1.57 -17.26
C VAL A 13 -6.32 2.74 -16.66
N LEU A 14 -5.60 3.75 -16.18
CA LEU A 14 -5.95 5.19 -16.15
C LEU A 14 -6.98 5.69 -15.12
N ALA A 15 -6.46 6.47 -14.15
CA ALA A 15 -6.83 7.88 -14.02
C ALA A 15 -5.81 8.61 -13.12
N ALA A 16 -4.97 9.45 -13.72
CA ALA A 16 -4.25 10.48 -12.98
C ALA A 16 -5.28 11.51 -12.48
N ALA A 17 -5.63 11.48 -11.20
CA ALA A 17 -6.39 12.53 -10.53
C ALA A 17 -5.41 13.43 -9.73
N PRO A 18 -5.66 14.75 -9.69
CA PRO A 18 -4.71 15.72 -9.19
C PRO A 18 -4.58 15.64 -7.66
N ALA A 19 -3.35 15.88 -7.19
CA ALA A 19 -2.98 16.01 -5.79
C ALA A 19 -3.87 17.03 -5.05
N LEU A 20 -4.88 16.53 -4.33
CA LEU A 20 -5.34 17.14 -3.08
C LEU A 20 -4.89 16.19 -1.97
N ALA A 21 -4.36 16.76 -0.90
CA ALA A 21 -3.77 16.09 0.26
C ALA A 21 -4.76 15.28 1.11
N ALA A 22 -5.52 14.39 0.48
CA ALA A 22 -6.13 13.22 1.10
C ALA A 22 -5.22 12.04 0.74
N ALA A 23 -4.82 11.27 1.74
CA ALA A 23 -4.06 10.07 1.46
C ALA A 23 -4.82 9.18 0.45
N PRO A 24 -4.10 8.54 -0.48
CA PRO A 24 -4.73 7.64 -1.45
C PRO A 24 -5.58 6.58 -0.74
N ASP A 25 -6.74 6.24 -1.28
CA ASP A 25 -7.57 5.19 -0.69
C ASP A 25 -6.78 3.87 -0.63
N PHE A 26 -6.81 3.17 0.50
CA PHE A 26 -6.13 1.89 0.70
C PHE A 26 -6.34 0.91 -0.48
N GLN A 27 -7.59 0.81 -0.94
CA GLN A 27 -7.99 -0.07 -2.06
C GLN A 27 -7.40 0.34 -3.42
N SER A 28 -6.95 1.58 -3.55
CA SER A 28 -6.26 2.07 -4.74
C SER A 28 -4.76 1.74 -4.72
N ILE A 29 -4.20 1.47 -3.54
CA ILE A 29 -2.79 1.15 -3.32
C ILE A 29 -2.57 -0.36 -3.26
N ASP A 30 -3.51 -1.09 -2.62
CA ASP A 30 -3.58 -2.56 -2.62
C ASP A 30 -3.93 -3.06 -4.03
N THR A 31 -2.91 -3.08 -4.89
CA THR A 31 -3.05 -3.41 -6.31
C THR A 31 -3.13 -4.90 -6.55
N ASP A 32 -2.57 -5.70 -5.64
CA ASP A 32 -2.64 -7.15 -5.70
C ASP A 32 -3.93 -7.71 -5.03
N GLY A 33 -4.65 -6.88 -4.28
CA GLY A 33 -5.92 -7.20 -3.63
C GLY A 33 -5.76 -8.19 -2.48
N ASN A 34 -4.59 -8.24 -1.84
CA ASN A 34 -4.28 -9.18 -0.78
C ASN A 34 -4.83 -8.74 0.59
N GLY A 35 -5.32 -7.50 0.70
CA GLY A 35 -5.85 -6.91 1.93
C GLY A 35 -4.80 -6.24 2.82
N ALA A 36 -3.59 -6.04 2.30
CA ALA A 36 -2.48 -5.30 2.89
C ALA A 36 -1.78 -4.46 1.80
N VAL A 37 -1.08 -3.41 2.21
CA VAL A 37 -0.30 -2.54 1.32
C VAL A 37 1.18 -2.80 1.58
N SER A 38 1.86 -3.34 0.58
CA SER A 38 3.31 -3.52 0.63
C SER A 38 4.04 -2.19 0.47
N PHE A 39 5.30 -2.12 0.92
CA PHE A 39 6.13 -0.93 0.71
C PHE A 39 6.27 -0.57 -0.77
N GLU A 40 6.38 -1.59 -1.64
CA GLU A 40 6.52 -1.42 -3.09
C GLU A 40 5.28 -0.77 -3.70
N GLU A 41 4.09 -1.16 -3.26
CA GLU A 41 2.83 -0.55 -3.67
C GLU A 41 2.68 0.88 -3.14
N LEU A 42 3.06 1.09 -1.88
CA LEU A 42 2.97 2.41 -1.27
C LEU A 42 3.88 3.42 -1.96
N VAL A 43 5.12 3.07 -2.33
CA VAL A 43 6.03 4.00 -3.01
C VAL A 43 5.66 4.29 -4.46
N VAL A 44 4.83 3.43 -5.09
CA VAL A 44 4.27 3.70 -6.42
C VAL A 44 3.31 4.90 -6.37
N VAL A 45 2.55 5.03 -5.29
CA VAL A 45 1.56 6.12 -5.12
C VAL A 45 2.14 7.28 -4.32
N MET A 46 2.98 6.99 -3.32
CA MET A 46 3.62 7.93 -2.41
C MET A 46 5.15 7.74 -2.45
N PRO A 47 5.83 8.22 -3.50
CA PRO A 47 7.27 8.05 -3.66
C PRO A 47 8.11 8.77 -2.58
N ASP A 48 7.50 9.72 -1.86
CA ASP A 48 8.13 10.43 -0.74
C ASP A 48 8.13 9.60 0.57
N THR A 49 7.43 8.47 0.59
CA THR A 49 7.39 7.59 1.77
C THR A 49 8.73 6.91 1.99
N SER A 50 9.31 7.17 3.16
CA SER A 50 10.54 6.53 3.62
C SER A 50 10.24 5.21 4.34
N LYS A 51 11.21 4.29 4.33
CA LYS A 51 11.10 3.00 5.05
C LYS A 51 10.82 3.19 6.54
N ASP A 52 11.37 4.22 7.17
CA ASP A 52 11.10 4.51 8.59
C ASP A 52 9.65 4.91 8.84
N GLN A 53 9.02 5.64 7.89
CA GLN A 53 7.61 6.02 7.98
C GLN A 53 6.71 4.79 7.80
N PHE A 54 7.04 3.94 6.81
CA PHE A 54 6.37 2.66 6.61
C PHE A 54 6.51 1.75 7.85
N ALA A 55 7.71 1.60 8.39
CA ALA A 55 7.98 0.79 9.58
C ALA A 55 7.33 1.37 10.86
N SER A 56 7.03 2.66 10.88
CA SER A 56 6.28 3.28 11.99
C SER A 56 4.78 3.00 11.89
N ALA A 57 4.27 2.75 10.69
CA ALA A 57 2.89 2.35 10.43
C ALA A 57 2.69 0.83 10.57
N ASP A 58 3.73 0.03 10.26
CA ASP A 58 3.77 -1.43 10.38
C ASP A 58 3.96 -1.82 11.86
N LEU A 59 2.85 -1.94 12.60
CA LEU A 59 2.86 -2.18 14.04
C LEU A 59 3.17 -3.63 14.37
N ASP A 60 2.76 -4.56 13.51
CA ASP A 60 3.01 -5.99 13.68
C ASP A 60 4.35 -6.47 13.08
N GLN A 61 5.05 -5.59 12.34
CA GLN A 61 6.36 -5.81 11.72
C GLN A 61 6.36 -6.96 10.71
N ASN A 62 5.23 -7.17 10.02
CA ASN A 62 5.11 -8.21 9.01
C ASN A 62 5.68 -7.80 7.64
N GLY A 63 5.97 -6.50 7.44
CA GLY A 63 6.49 -5.93 6.19
C GLY A 63 5.43 -5.38 5.23
N GLU A 64 4.16 -5.33 5.64
CA GLU A 64 2.97 -4.94 4.89
C GLU A 64 2.03 -4.15 5.83
N LEU A 65 1.34 -3.13 5.34
CA LEU A 65 0.36 -2.38 6.14
C LEU A 65 -1.02 -2.98 5.97
N SER A 66 -1.61 -3.51 7.04
CA SER A 66 -3.03 -3.84 7.03
C SER A 66 -3.88 -2.58 6.83
N LYS A 67 -5.16 -2.77 6.45
CA LYS A 67 -6.09 -1.65 6.28
C LYS A 67 -6.20 -0.80 7.54
N GLU A 68 -6.22 -1.44 8.70
CA GLU A 68 -6.27 -0.77 9.99
C GLU A 68 -5.01 0.05 10.26
N GLU A 69 -3.83 -0.50 10.02
CA GLU A 69 -2.55 0.20 10.17
C GLU A 69 -2.40 1.37 9.20
N TYR A 70 -2.82 1.19 7.96
CA TYR A 70 -2.85 2.25 6.97
C TYR A 70 -3.75 3.40 7.42
N ASP A 71 -4.99 3.11 7.83
CA ASP A 71 -5.97 4.13 8.26
C ASP A 71 -5.48 4.91 9.49
N GLU A 72 -4.83 4.25 10.44
CA GLU A 72 -4.17 4.90 11.58
C GLU A 72 -3.01 5.80 11.11
N ALA A 73 -2.19 5.34 10.17
CA ALA A 73 -1.05 6.09 9.65
C ALA A 73 -1.46 7.36 8.87
N VAL A 74 -2.61 7.34 8.17
CA VAL A 74 -3.11 8.50 7.42
C VAL A 74 -4.06 9.41 8.18
N LYS A 75 -4.58 8.98 9.34
CA LYS A 75 -5.28 9.85 10.29
C LYS A 75 -4.35 10.70 11.16
N GLY A 76 -3.07 10.33 11.24
CA GLY A 76 -2.04 10.97 12.07
C GLY A 76 -1.57 12.34 11.60
#